data_AF-A0A9E1NIQ1-F1
#
_entry.id   AF-A0A9E1NIQ1-F1
#
_cell.length_a   1.000
_cell.length_b   1.000
_cell.length_c   1.000
_cell.angle_alpha   90.00
_cell.angle_beta   90.00
_cell.angle_gamma   90.00
#
_symmetry.space_group_name_H-M   'P 1'
#
loop_
_entity.id
_entity.type
_entity.pdbx_description
1 polymer ?
#
loop_
_entity_poly.entity_id
_entity_poly.type
_entity_poly.pdbx_seq_one_letter_code
_entity_poly.pdbx_strand_id
1 'polypeptide(L)'
;MAILEINNLKQYFYINPPWLSRLVSKKKPGIIKAVDDVSFSLAKGEILGVAGESGCGKSTTCLAIAKLREPTSGTIHYKGKDIAGMTPAEIRNYRKEVQLIFQDPYESLNPRFRVFDLVAEPLRALAVCDSNKELTQRVTATIAMAGLNPKDYIKKHPHEMSGGERQRVGIAQALVLEPELVIADEPLSMLDVSIRAGILDLIRDLSRRMNFSCIYVSHDLSILSNISERLMIMYLGKVVEIGHTRDIITRPMHPYAQALIAAVPIPDPAYERPIPNIRGEVSQPIDPPPGCRFQTRCLKVTDICRTREPSMTELEPGHSVACHLYT
;
A
#
# COMPACT_ATOMS: atom_id res chain seq x y z
N MET A 1 16.07 -14.12 0.62
CA MET A 1 15.05 -14.68 1.54
C MET A 1 13.97 -13.63 1.71
N ALA A 2 12.69 -14.02 1.64
CA ALA A 2 11.58 -13.10 1.79
C ALA A 2 11.45 -12.64 3.25
N ILE A 3 11.21 -11.34 3.47
CA ILE A 3 10.85 -10.81 4.78
C ILE A 3 9.34 -10.96 5.04
N LEU A 4 8.53 -10.94 3.97
CA LEU A 4 7.08 -11.07 4.02
C LEU A 4 6.62 -12.00 2.90
N GLU A 5 5.74 -12.94 3.24
CA GLU A 5 5.07 -13.83 2.29
C GLU A 5 3.57 -13.83 2.57
N ILE A 6 2.77 -13.56 1.55
CA ILE A 6 1.31 -13.54 1.62
C ILE A 6 0.78 -14.63 0.72
N ASN A 7 -0.07 -15.51 1.26
CA ASN A 7 -0.65 -16.62 0.52
C ASN A 7 -2.18 -16.58 0.63
N ASN A 8 -2.83 -16.49 -0.53
CA ASN A 8 -4.27 -16.60 -0.71
C ASN A 8 -5.09 -15.67 0.21
N LEU A 9 -4.60 -14.45 0.42
CA LEU A 9 -5.21 -13.48 1.33
C LEU A 9 -6.61 -13.10 0.85
N LYS A 10 -7.59 -13.16 1.75
CA LYS A 10 -8.96 -12.71 1.49
C LYS A 10 -9.43 -11.79 2.61
N GLN A 11 -10.06 -10.69 2.23
CA GLN A 11 -10.74 -9.78 3.14
C GLN A 11 -12.08 -9.38 2.56
N TYR A 12 -13.14 -9.90 3.15
CA TYR A 12 -14.51 -9.62 2.76
C TYR A 12 -15.20 -8.72 3.79
N PHE A 13 -16.16 -7.93 3.32
CA PHE A 13 -17.03 -7.14 4.17
C PHE A 13 -18.48 -7.51 3.88
N TYR A 14 -19.26 -7.67 4.94
CA TYR A 14 -20.67 -8.04 4.85
C TYR A 14 -21.54 -6.80 5.08
N ILE A 15 -22.30 -6.42 4.06
CA ILE A 15 -23.30 -5.34 4.18
C ILE A 15 -24.61 -5.99 4.62
N ASN A 16 -24.94 -5.82 5.89
CA ASN A 16 -26.25 -6.22 6.40
C ASN A 16 -27.27 -5.10 6.11
N PRO A 17 -28.37 -5.38 5.39
CA PRO A 17 -29.43 -4.40 5.23
C PRO A 17 -30.09 -4.07 6.58
N PRO A 18 -30.58 -2.83 6.80
CA PRO A 18 -31.30 -2.44 8.01
C PRO A 18 -32.45 -3.42 8.33
N TRP A 19 -32.70 -3.67 9.61
CA TRP A 19 -33.67 -4.66 10.09
C TRP A 19 -35.07 -4.49 9.46
N LEU A 20 -35.53 -3.26 9.24
CA LEU A 20 -36.80 -2.95 8.57
C LEU A 20 -36.87 -3.49 7.13
N SER A 21 -35.75 -3.42 6.40
CA SER A 21 -35.68 -3.85 5.00
C SER A 21 -35.55 -5.36 4.82
N ARG A 22 -35.13 -6.11 5.86
CA ARG A 22 -35.19 -7.58 5.91
C ARG A 22 -36.63 -8.13 6.00
N LEU A 23 -37.54 -7.37 6.62
CA LEU A 23 -38.96 -7.74 6.74
C LEU A 23 -39.74 -7.52 5.44
N VAL A 24 -39.32 -6.55 4.62
CA VAL A 24 -40.04 -6.14 3.39
C VAL A 24 -39.38 -6.69 2.12
N SER A 25 -38.09 -7.02 2.13
CA SER A 25 -37.37 -7.46 0.93
C SER A 25 -36.46 -8.67 1.20
N LYS A 26 -36.59 -9.74 0.40
CA LYS A 26 -35.69 -10.93 0.38
C LYS A 26 -34.30 -10.59 -0.20
N LYS A 27 -33.76 -9.40 0.06
CA LYS A 27 -32.46 -8.97 -0.46
C LYS A 27 -31.35 -9.70 0.31
N LYS A 28 -30.55 -10.51 -0.39
CA LYS A 28 -29.37 -11.18 0.19
C LYS A 28 -28.40 -10.11 0.72
N PRO A 29 -27.71 -10.35 1.86
CA PRO A 29 -26.65 -9.47 2.31
C PRO A 29 -25.56 -9.39 1.24
N GLY A 30 -25.18 -8.17 0.85
CA GLY A 30 -24.14 -7.95 -0.13
C GLY A 30 -22.77 -8.27 0.46
N ILE A 31 -21.89 -8.89 -0.31
CA ILE A 31 -20.51 -9.17 0.09
C ILE A 31 -19.59 -8.33 -0.77
N ILE A 32 -18.80 -7.46 -0.14
CA ILE A 32 -17.71 -6.74 -0.79
C ILE A 32 -16.45 -7.58 -0.65
N LYS A 33 -15.92 -8.05 -1.79
CA LYS A 33 -14.66 -8.80 -1.85
C LYS A 33 -13.49 -7.84 -2.08
N ALA A 34 -13.09 -7.11 -1.04
CA ALA A 34 -12.08 -6.07 -1.14
C ALA A 34 -10.68 -6.61 -1.44
N VAL A 35 -10.35 -7.78 -0.90
CA VAL A 35 -9.16 -8.56 -1.26
C VAL A 35 -9.63 -9.99 -1.45
N ASP A 36 -9.28 -10.63 -2.57
CA ASP A 36 -9.69 -11.98 -2.89
C ASP A 36 -8.54 -12.75 -3.54
N ASP A 37 -7.89 -13.62 -2.79
CA ASP A 37 -6.86 -14.54 -3.25
C ASP A 37 -5.57 -13.84 -3.71
N VAL A 38 -5.16 -12.82 -2.95
CA VAL A 38 -3.91 -12.09 -3.20
C VAL A 38 -2.74 -12.89 -2.62
N SER A 39 -1.73 -13.17 -3.45
CA SER A 39 -0.50 -13.83 -3.04
C SER A 39 0.71 -13.09 -3.62
N PHE A 40 1.71 -12.80 -2.80
CA PHE A 40 2.98 -12.19 -3.22
C PHE A 40 4.02 -12.31 -2.10
N SER A 41 5.28 -12.06 -2.44
CA SER A 41 6.40 -11.99 -1.50
C SER A 41 7.17 -10.69 -1.64
N LEU A 42 7.75 -10.24 -0.53
CA LEU A 42 8.67 -9.11 -0.44
C LEU A 42 10.02 -9.60 0.08
N ALA A 43 11.10 -9.30 -0.62
CA ALA A 43 12.47 -9.54 -0.19
C ALA A 43 12.94 -8.50 0.83
N LYS A 44 13.94 -8.85 1.63
CA LYS A 44 14.56 -7.91 2.56
C LYS A 44 15.24 -6.77 1.79
N GLY A 45 14.95 -5.53 2.17
CA GLY A 45 15.49 -4.31 1.55
C GLY A 45 14.86 -3.95 0.20
N GLU A 46 13.83 -4.68 -0.23
CA GLU A 46 13.06 -4.39 -1.45
C GLU A 46 11.97 -3.36 -1.17
N ILE A 47 11.73 -2.46 -2.13
CA ILE A 47 10.54 -1.62 -2.24
C ILE A 47 9.62 -2.21 -3.31
N LEU A 48 8.52 -2.83 -2.87
CA LEU A 48 7.43 -3.27 -3.74
C LEU A 48 6.43 -2.13 -3.93
N GLY A 49 6.32 -1.61 -5.15
CA GLY A 49 5.28 -0.69 -5.55
C GLY A 49 3.95 -1.40 -5.73
N VAL A 50 2.85 -0.83 -5.23
CA VAL A 50 1.50 -1.36 -5.41
C VAL A 50 0.61 -0.30 -6.06
N ALA A 51 0.17 -0.58 -7.28
CA ALA A 51 -0.68 0.32 -8.05
C ALA A 51 -2.07 -0.26 -8.31
N GLY A 52 -3.01 0.63 -8.59
CA GLY A 52 -4.37 0.27 -8.99
C GLY A 52 -5.34 1.40 -8.69
N GLU A 53 -6.53 1.32 -9.29
CA GLU A 53 -7.61 2.29 -9.08
C GLU A 53 -8.03 2.38 -7.59
N SER A 54 -8.67 3.47 -7.21
CA SER A 54 -9.22 3.62 -5.85
C SER A 54 -10.19 2.47 -5.53
N GLY A 55 -10.15 1.94 -4.31
CA GLY A 55 -11.00 0.83 -3.90
C GLY A 55 -10.61 -0.56 -4.41
N CYS A 56 -9.46 -0.73 -5.08
CA CYS A 56 -9.02 -2.05 -5.55
C CYS A 56 -8.40 -2.97 -4.48
N GLY A 57 -8.38 -2.57 -3.20
CA GLY A 57 -7.95 -3.43 -2.09
C GLY A 57 -6.53 -3.17 -1.54
N LYS A 58 -5.82 -2.15 -2.01
CA LYS A 58 -4.44 -1.81 -1.59
C LYS A 58 -4.35 -1.52 -0.08
N SER A 59 -5.06 -0.50 0.40
CA SER A 59 -5.12 -0.13 1.82
C SER A 59 -5.64 -1.27 2.70
N THR A 60 -6.63 -2.03 2.23
CA THR A 60 -7.14 -3.22 2.95
C THR A 60 -6.05 -4.27 3.15
N THR A 61 -5.20 -4.49 2.13
CA THR A 61 -4.04 -5.40 2.21
C THR A 61 -3.00 -4.86 3.20
N CYS A 62 -2.70 -3.56 3.14
CA CYS A 62 -1.80 -2.87 4.07
C CYS A 62 -2.24 -3.04 5.53
N LEU A 63 -3.52 -2.83 5.84
CA LEU A 63 -4.06 -2.97 7.19
C LEU A 63 -4.02 -4.41 7.71
N ALA A 64 -4.19 -5.40 6.82
CA ALA A 64 -4.05 -6.81 7.16
C ALA A 64 -2.60 -7.15 7.54
N ILE A 65 -1.62 -6.69 6.75
CA ILE A 65 -0.20 -6.87 7.03
C ILE A 65 0.18 -6.15 8.33
N ALA A 66 -0.28 -4.93 8.56
CA ALA A 66 -0.02 -4.18 9.79
C ALA A 66 -0.69 -4.79 11.05
N LYS A 67 -1.44 -5.90 10.91
CA LYS A 67 -2.24 -6.53 11.97
C LYS A 67 -3.18 -5.52 12.67
N LEU A 68 -3.65 -4.55 11.90
CA LEU A 68 -4.74 -3.64 12.26
C LEU A 68 -6.10 -4.20 11.84
N ARG A 69 -6.07 -5.25 11.02
CA ARG A 69 -7.25 -5.97 10.59
C ARG A 69 -6.96 -7.46 10.44
N GLU A 70 -7.87 -8.29 10.96
CA GLU A 70 -7.77 -9.73 10.77
C GLU A 70 -8.37 -10.12 9.42
N PRO A 71 -7.60 -10.84 8.56
CA PRO A 71 -8.10 -11.29 7.28
C PRO A 71 -9.22 -12.31 7.43
N THR A 72 -10.12 -12.36 6.45
CA THR A 72 -11.18 -13.38 6.41
C THR A 72 -10.61 -14.79 6.18
N SER A 73 -9.55 -14.90 5.37
CA SER A 73 -8.78 -16.13 5.18
C SER A 73 -7.43 -15.85 4.54
N GLY A 74 -6.60 -16.89 4.39
CA GLY A 74 -5.24 -16.80 3.88
C GLY A 74 -4.23 -16.65 5.02
N THR A 75 -2.95 -16.58 4.67
CA THR A 75 -1.87 -16.49 5.65
C THR A 75 -0.92 -15.35 5.31
N ILE A 76 -0.35 -14.75 6.35
CA ILE A 76 0.67 -13.72 6.23
C ILE A 76 1.84 -14.17 7.09
N HIS A 77 2.97 -14.47 6.47
CA HIS A 77 4.19 -14.88 7.15
C HIS A 77 5.17 -13.73 7.16
N TYR A 78 5.66 -13.39 8.33
CA TYR A 78 6.72 -12.41 8.53
C TYR A 78 7.96 -13.11 9.06
N LYS A 79 9.09 -12.99 8.35
CA LYS A 79 10.34 -13.73 8.61
C LYS A 79 10.10 -15.25 8.81
N GLY A 80 9.23 -15.82 7.97
CA GLY A 80 8.86 -17.24 8.01
C GLY A 80 7.86 -17.65 9.10
N LYS A 81 7.37 -16.72 9.93
CA LYS A 81 6.39 -17.01 10.99
C LYS A 81 5.02 -16.43 10.64
N ASP A 82 3.97 -17.26 10.73
CA ASP A 82 2.59 -16.80 10.57
C ASP A 82 2.22 -15.77 11.66
N ILE A 83 1.72 -14.60 11.24
CA ILE A 83 1.33 -13.54 12.15
C ILE A 83 0.00 -13.83 12.86
N ALA A 84 -0.85 -14.72 12.33
CA ALA A 84 -2.16 -15.01 12.90
C ALA A 84 -2.06 -15.60 14.32
N GLY A 85 -1.18 -16.58 14.52
CA GLY A 85 -0.97 -17.29 15.78
C GLY A 85 -0.04 -16.61 16.79
N MET A 86 0.32 -15.34 16.58
CA MET A 86 1.25 -14.63 17.48
C MET A 86 0.66 -14.39 18.88
N THR A 87 1.46 -14.61 19.91
CA THR A 87 1.12 -14.23 21.29
C THR A 87 1.12 -12.71 21.47
N PRO A 88 0.53 -12.15 22.56
CA PRO A 88 0.56 -10.71 22.80
C PRO A 88 1.96 -10.09 22.85
N ALA A 89 2.96 -10.83 23.35
CA ALA A 89 4.35 -10.38 23.38
C ALA A 89 4.96 -10.34 21.96
N GLU A 90 4.65 -11.35 21.14
CA GLU A 90 5.10 -11.41 19.75
C GLU A 90 4.44 -10.33 18.90
N ILE A 91 3.15 -10.04 19.13
CA ILE A 91 2.47 -8.91 18.48
C ILE A 91 3.13 -7.59 18.83
N ARG A 92 3.55 -7.41 20.10
CA ARG A 92 4.27 -6.19 20.53
C ARG A 92 5.59 -6.05 19.79
N ASN A 93 6.37 -7.13 19.63
CA ASN A 93 7.62 -7.11 18.88
C ASN A 93 7.38 -6.92 17.37
N TYR A 94 6.38 -7.60 16.81
CA TYR A 94 5.97 -7.42 15.42
C TYR A 94 5.64 -5.96 15.11
N ARG A 95 4.92 -5.28 16.00
CA ARG A 95 4.63 -3.84 15.87
C ARG A 95 5.86 -2.95 16.02
N LYS A 96 6.98 -3.40 16.60
CA LYS A 96 8.24 -2.63 16.53
C LYS A 96 8.86 -2.71 15.14
N GLU A 97 8.76 -3.88 14.52
CA GLU A 97 9.43 -4.19 13.25
C GLU A 97 8.61 -3.84 12.00
N VAL A 98 7.30 -3.72 12.14
CA VAL A 98 6.36 -3.37 11.06
C VAL A 98 5.63 -2.07 11.39
N GLN A 99 5.84 -1.05 10.57
CA GLN A 99 5.31 0.29 10.77
C GLN A 99 4.54 0.78 9.54
N LEU A 100 3.54 1.64 9.76
CA LEU A 100 2.65 2.17 8.73
C LEU A 100 2.81 3.70 8.64
N ILE A 101 3.06 4.21 7.45
CA ILE A 101 2.94 5.62 7.09
C ILE A 101 1.58 5.79 6.44
N PHE A 102 0.70 6.55 7.09
CA PHE A 102 -0.67 6.77 6.65
C PHE A 102 -0.77 7.75 5.47
N GLN A 103 -1.88 7.65 4.75
CA GLN A 103 -2.24 8.46 3.58
C GLN A 103 -2.40 9.94 3.91
N ASP A 104 -3.04 10.25 5.04
CA ASP A 104 -3.37 11.62 5.44
C ASP A 104 -2.62 12.02 6.73
N PRO A 105 -1.61 12.91 6.63
CA PRO A 105 -0.90 13.40 7.81
C PRO A 105 -1.75 14.32 8.70
N TYR A 106 -2.85 14.87 8.19
CA TYR A 106 -3.78 15.71 8.96
C TYR A 106 -4.63 14.88 9.91
N GLU A 107 -5.11 13.71 9.46
CA GLU A 107 -5.90 12.80 10.30
C GLU A 107 -5.03 11.92 11.19
N SER A 108 -3.82 11.55 10.75
CA SER A 108 -2.95 10.65 11.51
C SER A 108 -2.24 11.33 12.69
N LEU A 109 -2.00 12.65 12.63
CA LEU A 109 -1.32 13.40 13.70
C LEU A 109 -2.33 14.09 14.61
N ASN A 110 -2.37 13.69 15.88
CA ASN A 110 -3.24 14.32 16.85
C ASN A 110 -2.79 15.78 17.13
N PRO A 111 -3.62 16.79 16.82
CA PRO A 111 -3.23 18.20 16.84
C PRO A 111 -2.95 18.76 18.25
N ARG A 112 -3.35 18.03 19.29
CA ARG A 112 -3.15 18.43 20.70
C ARG A 112 -1.73 18.16 21.20
N PHE A 113 -0.99 17.29 20.53
CA PHE A 113 0.36 16.93 20.93
C PHE A 113 1.40 17.73 20.16
N ARG A 114 2.58 17.89 20.78
CA ARG A 114 3.74 18.49 20.12
C ARG A 114 4.41 17.46 19.23
N VAL A 115 5.20 17.92 18.26
CA VAL A 115 6.00 17.05 17.37
C VAL A 115 6.84 16.06 18.17
N PHE A 116 7.47 16.50 19.27
CA PHE A 116 8.22 15.61 20.14
C PHE A 116 7.37 14.46 20.67
N ASP A 117 6.18 14.75 21.18
CA ASP A 117 5.30 13.74 21.78
C ASP A 117 4.74 12.79 20.73
N LEU A 118 4.45 13.29 19.53
CA LEU A 118 4.00 12.48 18.40
C LEU A 118 5.09 11.47 17.98
N VAL A 119 6.33 11.91 17.79
CA VAL A 119 7.45 11.03 17.41
C VAL A 119 7.89 10.14 18.58
N ALA A 120 7.72 10.57 19.83
CA ALA A 120 8.02 9.76 21.01
C ALA A 120 6.96 8.68 21.29
N GLU A 121 5.74 8.82 20.77
CA GLU A 121 4.60 7.96 21.09
C GLU A 121 4.89 6.47 20.83
N PRO A 122 5.45 6.05 19.68
CA PRO A 122 5.69 4.63 19.42
C PRO A 122 6.74 4.03 20.37
N LEU A 123 7.79 4.79 20.71
CA LEU A 123 8.80 4.38 21.69
C LEU A 123 8.20 4.18 23.09
N ARG A 124 7.29 5.08 23.50
CA ARG A 124 6.58 5.00 24.79
C ARG A 124 5.59 3.84 24.80
N ALA A 125 4.77 3.72 23.76
CA ALA A 125 3.72 2.71 23.66
C ALA A 125 4.28 1.27 23.68
N LEU A 126 5.47 1.07 23.11
CA LEU A 126 6.14 -0.23 23.03
C LEU A 126 7.26 -0.42 24.08
N ALA A 127 7.41 0.54 25.00
CA ALA A 127 8.40 0.56 26.08
C ALA A 127 9.82 0.20 25.59
N VAL A 128 10.32 0.97 24.61
CA VAL A 128 11.59 0.69 23.93
C VAL A 128 12.80 1.34 24.61
N CYS A 129 12.61 2.51 25.23
CA CYS A 129 13.70 3.24 25.87
C CYS A 129 13.69 3.06 27.39
N ASP A 130 14.89 2.90 27.97
CA ASP A 130 15.07 2.73 29.42
C ASP A 130 15.17 4.06 30.16
N SER A 131 15.40 5.17 29.44
CA SER A 131 15.56 6.50 30.03
C SER A 131 14.98 7.62 29.18
N ASN A 132 14.60 8.73 29.83
CA ASN A 132 14.20 9.95 29.14
C ASN A 132 15.32 10.55 28.27
N LYS A 133 16.58 10.34 28.64
CA LYS A 133 17.74 10.81 27.87
C LYS A 133 17.82 10.08 26.52
N GLU A 134 17.70 8.75 26.55
CA GLU A 134 17.67 7.92 25.33
C GLU A 134 16.46 8.26 24.45
N LEU A 135 15.27 8.36 25.05
CA LEU A 135 14.04 8.77 24.35
C LEU A 135 14.25 10.10 23.60
N THR A 136 14.80 11.11 24.28
CA THR A 136 15.06 12.43 23.69
C THR A 136 16.07 12.34 22.56
N GLN A 137 17.15 11.58 22.73
CA GLN A 137 18.17 11.39 21.70
C GLN A 137 17.60 10.72 20.44
N ARG A 138 16.84 9.62 20.58
CA ARG A 138 16.22 8.93 19.43
C ARG A 138 15.22 9.81 18.69
N VAL A 139 14.35 10.50 19.43
CA VAL A 139 13.36 11.41 18.85
C VAL A 139 14.03 12.55 18.08
N THR A 140 15.00 13.22 18.71
CA THR A 140 15.71 14.34 18.05
C THR A 140 16.49 13.89 16.82
N ALA A 141 17.19 12.75 16.88
CA ALA A 141 17.89 12.18 15.73
C ALA A 141 16.92 11.85 14.60
N THR A 142 15.76 11.26 14.90
CA THR A 142 14.77 10.86 13.89
C THR A 142 14.10 12.06 13.23
N ILE A 143 13.78 13.12 13.99
CA ILE A 143 13.29 14.39 13.45
C ILE A 143 14.33 14.99 12.47
N ALA A 144 15.62 14.97 12.84
CA ALA A 144 16.69 15.43 11.97
C ALA A 144 16.81 14.58 10.70
N MET A 145 16.72 13.24 10.82
CA MET A 145 16.73 12.33 9.67
C MET A 145 15.57 12.58 8.71
N ALA A 146 14.40 12.96 9.22
CA ALA A 146 13.25 13.35 8.39
C ALA A 146 13.41 14.73 7.72
N GLY A 147 14.55 15.40 7.90
CA GLY A 147 14.87 16.69 7.28
C GLY A 147 14.29 17.90 8.00
N LEU A 148 13.97 17.77 9.30
CA LEU A 148 13.47 18.86 10.14
C LEU A 148 14.51 19.21 11.21
N ASN A 149 14.75 20.50 11.46
CA ASN A 149 15.66 20.91 12.54
C ASN A 149 14.99 20.67 13.92
N PRO A 150 15.50 19.75 14.77
CA PRO A 150 14.82 19.42 16.02
C PRO A 150 14.65 20.63 16.95
N LYS A 151 15.58 21.59 16.92
CA LYS A 151 15.50 22.82 17.74
C LYS A 151 14.24 23.65 17.43
N ASP A 152 13.83 23.67 16.17
CA ASP A 152 12.72 24.49 15.69
C ASP A 152 11.38 23.76 15.76
N TYR A 153 11.38 22.42 15.68
CA TYR A 153 10.17 21.62 15.49
C TYR A 153 9.67 20.91 16.74
N ILE A 154 10.54 20.50 17.68
CA ILE A 154 10.16 19.70 18.87
C ILE A 154 8.99 20.30 19.66
N LYS A 155 8.92 21.63 19.73
CA LYS A 155 7.89 22.37 20.48
C LYS A 155 6.65 22.73 19.65
N LYS A 156 6.72 22.59 18.32
CA LYS A 156 5.60 22.91 17.43
C LYS A 156 4.49 21.88 17.59
N HIS A 157 3.29 22.30 17.24
CA HIS A 157 2.10 21.50 17.04
C HIS A 157 1.82 21.31 15.54
N PRO A 158 1.04 20.28 15.14
CA PRO A 158 0.69 20.05 13.74
C PRO A 158 0.16 21.26 13.00
N HIS A 159 -0.68 22.09 13.63
CA HIS A 159 -1.28 23.27 12.99
C HIS A 159 -0.26 24.36 12.63
N GLU A 160 0.95 24.34 13.18
CA GLU A 160 2.03 25.30 12.93
C GLU A 160 2.97 24.88 11.79
N MET A 161 2.62 23.81 11.07
CA MET A 161 3.46 23.18 10.04
C MET A 161 2.74 23.08 8.69
N SER A 162 3.53 23.15 7.60
CA SER A 162 3.07 22.86 6.24
C SER A 162 2.70 21.37 6.07
N GLY A 163 1.96 21.03 5.01
CA GLY A 163 1.61 19.63 4.73
C GLY A 163 2.84 18.73 4.58
N GLY A 164 3.89 19.22 3.91
CA GLY A 164 5.17 18.51 3.77
C GLY A 164 5.90 18.28 5.09
N GLU A 165 5.92 19.28 5.98
CA GLU A 165 6.50 19.15 7.32
C GLU A 165 5.73 18.15 8.17
N ARG A 166 4.40 18.16 8.12
CA ARG A 166 3.55 17.16 8.80
C ARG A 166 3.85 15.76 8.28
N GLN A 167 4.00 15.58 6.97
CA GLN A 167 4.37 14.28 6.40
C GLN A 167 5.75 13.81 6.90
N ARG A 168 6.73 14.72 6.97
CA ARG A 168 8.06 14.41 7.55
C ARG A 168 7.94 13.97 9.01
N VAL A 169 7.08 14.60 9.81
CA VAL A 169 6.80 14.15 11.19
C VAL A 169 6.13 12.77 11.22
N GLY A 170 5.18 12.49 10.32
CA GLY A 170 4.59 11.15 10.20
C GLY A 170 5.60 10.07 9.81
N ILE A 171 6.50 10.38 8.88
CA ILE A 171 7.63 9.51 8.52
C ILE A 171 8.56 9.30 9.72
N ALA A 172 8.92 10.36 10.44
CA ALA A 172 9.74 10.27 11.64
C ALA A 172 9.08 9.39 12.71
N GLN A 173 7.78 9.57 12.93
CA GLN A 173 7.01 8.74 13.87
C GLN A 173 7.05 7.26 13.50
N ALA A 174 6.87 6.92 12.22
CA ALA A 174 6.92 5.53 11.77
C ALA A 174 8.35 4.92 11.86
N LEU A 175 9.40 5.73 11.66
CA LEU A 175 10.78 5.23 11.57
C LEU A 175 11.56 5.28 12.89
N VAL A 176 11.04 5.95 13.93
CA VAL A 176 11.71 6.08 15.23
C VAL A 176 12.01 4.73 15.91
N LEU A 177 11.24 3.69 15.55
CA LEU A 177 11.40 2.32 16.03
C LEU A 177 12.43 1.51 15.24
N GLU A 178 13.00 2.08 14.17
CA GLU A 178 13.92 1.41 13.25
C GLU A 178 13.33 0.11 12.67
N PRO A 179 12.16 0.18 12.01
CA PRO A 179 11.45 -1.01 11.53
C PRO A 179 12.20 -1.71 10.40
N GLU A 180 12.02 -3.03 10.26
CA GLU A 180 12.53 -3.79 9.11
C GLU A 180 11.54 -3.81 7.92
N LEU A 181 10.27 -3.50 8.17
CA LEU A 181 9.22 -3.38 7.16
C LEU A 181 8.40 -2.10 7.37
N VAL A 182 8.32 -1.28 6.33
CA VAL A 182 7.49 -0.07 6.30
C VAL A 182 6.41 -0.23 5.25
N ILE A 183 5.17 -0.01 5.63
CA ILE A 183 4.05 0.08 4.70
C ILE A 183 3.76 1.57 4.51
N ALA A 184 3.82 2.06 3.29
CA ALA A 184 3.54 3.45 2.96
C ALA A 184 2.28 3.49 2.10
N ASP A 185 1.13 3.79 2.73
CA ASP A 185 -0.17 3.77 2.05
C ASP A 185 -0.51 5.16 1.49
N GLU A 186 -0.22 5.40 0.21
CA GLU A 186 -0.43 6.69 -0.47
C GLU A 186 0.13 7.91 0.28
N PRO A 187 1.41 7.88 0.74
CA PRO A 187 1.98 8.87 1.67
C PRO A 187 2.12 10.28 1.08
N LEU A 188 1.83 10.47 -0.21
CA LEU A 188 1.97 11.74 -0.95
C LEU A 188 0.65 12.27 -1.52
N SER A 189 -0.46 11.57 -1.30
CA SER A 189 -1.74 11.87 -1.97
C SER A 189 -2.31 13.24 -1.62
N MET A 190 -2.21 13.65 -0.36
CA MET A 190 -2.70 14.94 0.15
C MET A 190 -1.66 16.08 0.06
N LEU A 191 -0.53 15.86 -0.62
CA LEU A 191 0.53 16.86 -0.73
C LEU A 191 0.53 17.57 -2.08
N ASP A 192 0.87 18.86 -2.04
CA ASP A 192 1.15 19.68 -3.22
C ASP A 192 2.25 19.06 -4.08
N VAL A 193 2.08 19.14 -5.41
CA VAL A 193 3.00 18.55 -6.40
C VAL A 193 4.44 19.02 -6.20
N SER A 194 4.64 20.28 -5.79
CA SER A 194 5.96 20.87 -5.56
C SER A 194 6.76 20.22 -4.42
N ILE A 195 6.09 19.56 -3.46
CA ILE A 195 6.73 18.96 -2.29
C ILE A 195 6.90 17.43 -2.45
N ARG A 196 6.10 16.77 -3.30
CA ARG A 196 6.10 15.31 -3.46
C ARG A 196 7.49 14.73 -3.75
N ALA A 197 8.23 15.35 -4.67
CA ALA A 197 9.58 14.89 -5.04
C ALA A 197 10.53 14.86 -3.83
N GLY A 198 10.52 15.92 -3.01
CA GLY A 198 11.39 16.01 -1.84
C GLY A 198 11.05 15.02 -0.72
N ILE A 199 9.79 14.58 -0.61
CA ILE A 199 9.39 13.51 0.32
C ILE A 199 9.69 12.13 -0.27
N LEU A 200 9.52 11.95 -1.58
CA LEU A 200 9.87 10.71 -2.27
C LEU A 200 11.37 10.41 -2.12
N ASP A 201 12.22 11.40 -2.39
CA ASP A 201 13.67 11.30 -2.22
C ASP A 201 14.04 10.99 -0.76
N LEU A 202 13.35 11.60 0.21
CA LEU A 202 13.54 11.30 1.63
C LEU A 202 13.26 9.83 1.94
N ILE A 203 12.11 9.29 1.52
CA ILE A 203 11.75 7.88 1.80
C ILE A 203 12.77 6.93 1.15
N ARG A 204 13.17 7.21 -0.10
CA ARG A 204 14.18 6.42 -0.82
C ARG A 204 15.53 6.43 -0.09
N ASP A 205 15.97 7.59 0.37
CA ASP A 205 17.24 7.72 1.08
C ASP A 205 17.20 7.05 2.44
N LEU A 206 16.09 7.15 3.17
CA LEU A 206 15.91 6.47 4.46
C LEU A 206 15.83 4.95 4.30
N SER A 207 15.13 4.45 3.27
CA SER A 207 15.10 3.01 2.96
C SER A 207 16.51 2.46 2.74
N ARG A 208 17.35 3.17 1.97
CA ARG A 208 18.75 2.77 1.74
C ARG A 208 19.61 2.85 3.01
N ARG A 209 19.49 3.93 3.79
CA ARG A 209 20.31 4.14 4.99
C ARG A 209 19.95 3.19 6.13
N MET A 210 18.67 2.89 6.29
CA MET A 210 18.16 2.03 7.35
C MET A 210 17.96 0.57 6.90
N ASN A 211 18.09 0.30 5.60
CA ASN A 211 17.91 -1.02 4.98
C ASN A 211 16.57 -1.70 5.34
N PHE A 212 15.50 -0.90 5.41
CA PHE A 212 14.15 -1.43 5.60
C PHE A 212 13.52 -1.82 4.25
N SER A 213 12.68 -2.83 4.30
CA SER A 213 11.85 -3.26 3.16
C SER A 213 10.57 -2.44 3.15
N CYS A 214 10.01 -2.15 1.98
CA CYS A 214 8.85 -1.27 1.87
C CYS A 214 7.76 -1.81 0.94
N ILE A 215 6.50 -1.66 1.35
CA ILE A 215 5.35 -1.75 0.45
C ILE A 215 4.87 -0.32 0.22
N TYR A 216 5.07 0.19 -0.98
CA TYR A 216 4.73 1.56 -1.35
C TYR A 216 3.47 1.57 -2.21
N VAL A 217 2.35 2.03 -1.65
CA VAL A 217 1.08 2.14 -2.37
C VAL A 217 0.96 3.51 -3.01
N SER A 218 0.61 3.54 -4.29
CA SER A 218 0.32 4.79 -5.00
C SER A 218 -0.63 4.52 -6.17
N HIS A 219 -1.45 5.51 -6.52
CA HIS A 219 -2.16 5.53 -7.80
C HIS A 219 -1.35 6.21 -8.92
N ASP A 220 -0.27 6.92 -8.59
CA ASP A 220 0.64 7.56 -9.54
C ASP A 220 1.80 6.61 -9.89
N LEU A 221 1.76 6.07 -11.11
CA LEU A 221 2.79 5.18 -11.64
C LEU A 221 4.14 5.89 -11.85
N SER A 222 4.16 7.22 -12.01
CA SER A 222 5.40 7.99 -12.12
C SER A 222 6.17 7.99 -10.81
N ILE A 223 5.46 7.98 -9.68
CA ILE A 223 6.08 7.84 -8.37
C ILE A 223 6.65 6.43 -8.21
N LEU A 224 5.86 5.41 -8.53
CA LEU A 224 6.27 4.01 -8.39
C LEU A 224 7.45 3.65 -9.28
N SER A 225 7.49 4.16 -10.52
CA SER A 225 8.60 3.93 -11.45
C SER A 225 9.94 4.48 -10.97
N ASN A 226 9.93 5.47 -10.06
CA ASN A 226 11.13 6.10 -9.52
C ASN A 226 11.62 5.53 -8.19
N ILE A 227 10.77 4.79 -7.45
CA ILE A 227 11.11 4.30 -6.10
C ILE A 227 11.12 2.78 -5.95
N SER A 228 10.35 2.04 -6.75
CA SER A 228 10.16 0.59 -6.54
C SER A 228 11.01 -0.28 -7.47
N GLU A 229 11.57 -1.38 -6.94
CA GLU A 229 12.27 -2.39 -7.75
C GLU A 229 11.30 -3.34 -8.46
N ARG A 230 10.19 -3.67 -7.79
CA ARG A 230 9.09 -4.46 -8.34
C ARG A 230 7.78 -3.69 -8.24
N LEU A 231 6.90 -3.93 -9.19
CA LEU A 231 5.58 -3.32 -9.27
C LEU A 231 4.52 -4.42 -9.26
N MET A 232 3.49 -4.24 -8.45
CA MET A 232 2.31 -5.09 -8.38
C MET A 232 1.09 -4.26 -8.76
N ILE A 233 0.39 -4.67 -9.81
CA ILE A 233 -0.85 -4.05 -10.27
C ILE A 233 -2.03 -4.83 -9.70
N MET A 234 -2.90 -4.13 -8.95
CA MET A 234 -4.12 -4.67 -8.38
C MET A 234 -5.36 -4.12 -9.09
N TYR A 235 -6.33 -4.99 -9.35
CA TYR A 235 -7.63 -4.61 -9.89
C TYR A 235 -8.74 -5.35 -9.14
N LEU A 236 -9.70 -4.59 -8.57
CA LEU A 236 -10.82 -5.10 -7.78
C LEU A 236 -10.40 -6.28 -6.87
N GLY A 237 -9.47 -6.09 -5.94
CA GLY A 237 -9.11 -7.10 -4.94
C GLY A 237 -8.27 -8.28 -5.45
N LYS A 238 -7.83 -8.28 -6.71
CA LYS A 238 -6.95 -9.30 -7.30
C LYS A 238 -5.62 -8.67 -7.72
N VAL A 239 -4.54 -9.44 -7.64
CA VAL A 239 -3.30 -9.12 -8.37
C VAL A 239 -3.51 -9.52 -9.81
N VAL A 240 -3.29 -8.59 -10.75
CA VAL A 240 -3.43 -8.87 -12.19
C VAL A 240 -2.10 -8.98 -12.89
N GLU A 241 -1.05 -8.34 -12.36
CA GLU A 241 0.29 -8.37 -12.91
C GLU A 241 1.31 -8.01 -11.82
N ILE A 242 2.45 -8.71 -11.77
CA ILE A 242 3.55 -8.43 -10.86
C ILE A 242 4.88 -8.76 -11.53
N GLY A 243 5.89 -7.90 -11.34
CA GLY A 243 7.19 -8.07 -11.97
C GLY A 243 8.14 -6.91 -11.68
N HIS A 244 9.30 -6.91 -12.33
CA HIS A 244 10.22 -5.78 -12.23
C HIS A 244 9.53 -4.51 -12.74
N THR A 245 9.73 -3.41 -12.02
CA THR A 245 9.05 -2.15 -12.31
C THR A 245 9.30 -1.69 -13.74
N ARG A 246 10.55 -1.82 -14.22
CA ARG A 246 10.91 -1.49 -15.61
C ARG A 246 10.11 -2.29 -16.63
N ASP A 247 9.95 -3.59 -16.41
CA ASP A 247 9.30 -4.48 -17.37
C ASP A 247 7.80 -4.23 -17.42
N ILE A 248 7.16 -4.02 -16.27
CA ILE A 248 5.74 -3.65 -16.24
C ILE A 248 5.50 -2.30 -16.90
N ILE A 249 6.33 -1.29 -16.63
CA ILE A 249 6.16 0.05 -17.20
C ILE A 249 6.38 0.07 -18.71
N THR A 250 7.33 -0.71 -19.23
CA THR A 250 7.70 -0.68 -20.66
C THR A 250 6.97 -1.73 -21.50
N ARG A 251 6.63 -2.88 -20.91
CA ARG A 251 5.95 -4.00 -21.55
C ARG A 251 4.89 -4.60 -20.62
N PRO A 252 3.83 -3.86 -20.30
CA PRO A 252 2.72 -4.40 -19.52
C PRO A 252 1.96 -5.47 -20.31
N MET A 253 1.67 -6.58 -19.65
CA MET A 253 1.06 -7.76 -20.27
C MET A 253 -0.47 -7.77 -20.09
N HIS A 254 -0.97 -7.40 -18.91
CA HIS A 254 -2.40 -7.39 -18.65
C HIS A 254 -3.08 -6.19 -19.34
N PRO A 255 -4.23 -6.36 -20.01
CA PRO A 255 -4.93 -5.25 -20.68
C PRO A 255 -5.27 -4.06 -19.77
N TYR A 256 -5.54 -4.30 -18.48
CA TYR A 256 -5.69 -3.25 -17.48
C TYR A 256 -4.38 -2.48 -17.21
N ALA A 257 -3.25 -3.19 -17.04
CA ALA A 257 -1.95 -2.55 -16.82
C ALA A 257 -1.54 -1.72 -18.05
N GLN A 258 -1.75 -2.26 -19.26
CA GLN A 258 -1.56 -1.54 -20.53
C GLN A 258 -2.32 -0.21 -20.53
N ALA A 259 -3.58 -0.23 -20.12
CA ALA A 259 -4.41 0.96 -20.13
C ALA A 259 -4.06 1.95 -19.00
N LEU A 260 -3.67 1.45 -17.82
CA LEU A 260 -3.22 2.28 -16.69
C LEU A 260 -1.95 3.04 -17.06
N ILE A 261 -0.97 2.37 -17.69
CA ILE A 261 0.29 2.97 -18.11
C ILE A 261 0.09 3.95 -19.27
N ALA A 262 -0.76 3.61 -20.24
CA ALA A 262 -1.09 4.51 -21.35
C ALA A 262 -1.78 5.81 -20.89
N ALA A 263 -2.41 5.81 -19.71
CA ALA A 263 -3.02 6.99 -19.11
C ALA A 263 -2.02 7.92 -18.39
N VAL A 264 -0.78 7.47 -18.16
CA VAL A 264 0.25 8.29 -17.49
C VAL A 264 0.67 9.44 -18.41
N PRO A 265 0.65 10.70 -17.95
CA PRO A 265 1.06 11.84 -18.77
C PRO A 265 2.55 11.76 -19.15
N ILE A 266 2.84 11.82 -20.45
CA ILE A 266 4.22 12.01 -20.92
C ILE A 266 4.50 13.52 -21.00
N PRO A 267 5.55 14.03 -20.33
CA PRO A 267 5.94 15.43 -20.35
C PRO A 267 6.72 15.77 -21.63
N ASP A 268 6.14 15.45 -22.78
CA ASP A 268 6.64 15.86 -24.10
C ASP A 268 5.46 16.47 -24.89
N PRO A 269 5.48 17.78 -25.19
CA PRO A 269 4.40 18.43 -25.93
C PRO A 269 4.27 17.97 -27.39
N ALA A 270 5.29 17.32 -27.96
CA ALA A 270 5.25 16.77 -29.32
C ALA A 270 4.68 15.34 -29.37
N TYR A 271 4.44 14.70 -28.23
CA TYR A 271 3.95 13.33 -28.17
C TYR A 271 2.42 13.28 -28.32
N GLU A 272 1.94 12.80 -29.47
CA GLU A 272 0.51 12.51 -29.68
C GLU A 272 0.12 11.23 -28.92
N ARG A 273 -0.81 11.39 -27.98
CA ARG A 273 -1.21 10.30 -27.08
C ARG A 273 -2.19 9.35 -27.75
N PRO A 274 -1.94 8.02 -27.75
CA PRO A 274 -3.01 7.07 -28.00
C PRO A 274 -4.01 7.15 -26.84
N ILE A 275 -5.27 7.48 -27.13
CA ILE A 275 -6.33 7.53 -26.11
C ILE A 275 -6.49 6.10 -25.54
N PRO A 276 -6.28 5.88 -24.22
CA PRO A 276 -6.47 4.57 -23.61
C PRO A 276 -7.93 4.18 -23.80
N ASN A 277 -8.18 3.20 -24.65
CA ASN A 277 -9.52 2.87 -25.09
C ASN A 277 -10.16 1.88 -24.11
N ILE A 278 -10.29 2.27 -22.84
CA ILE A 278 -11.04 1.51 -21.83
C ILE A 278 -12.51 1.86 -21.97
N ARG A 279 -13.38 0.86 -22.09
CA ARG A 279 -14.84 1.07 -22.11
C ARG A 279 -15.44 0.84 -20.73
N GLY A 280 -16.47 1.60 -20.38
CA GLY A 280 -17.33 1.36 -19.21
C GLY A 280 -16.80 1.88 -17.87
N GLU A 281 -17.70 1.93 -16.89
CA GLU A 281 -17.40 2.31 -15.50
C GLU A 281 -16.72 1.18 -14.73
N VAL A 282 -16.01 1.53 -13.65
CA VAL A 282 -15.44 0.56 -12.72
C VAL A 282 -16.57 -0.26 -12.12
N SER A 283 -16.51 -1.59 -12.27
CA SER A 283 -17.51 -2.48 -11.66
C SER A 283 -17.46 -2.33 -10.14
N GLN A 284 -18.63 -2.26 -9.51
CA GLN A 284 -18.68 -2.10 -8.06
C GLN A 284 -18.02 -3.31 -7.38
N PRO A 285 -17.26 -3.11 -6.28
CA PRO A 285 -16.69 -4.21 -5.50
C PRO A 285 -17.74 -5.13 -4.85
N ILE A 286 -19.00 -4.69 -4.81
CA ILE A 286 -20.15 -5.47 -4.39
C ILE A 286 -20.56 -6.37 -5.57
N ASP A 287 -20.46 -7.69 -5.39
CA ASP A 287 -20.74 -8.70 -6.42
C ASP A 287 -19.94 -8.50 -7.73
N PRO A 288 -18.60 -8.72 -7.70
CA PRO A 288 -17.78 -8.61 -8.90
C PRO A 288 -18.24 -9.57 -10.01
N PRO A 289 -17.98 -9.25 -11.29
CA PRO A 289 -18.41 -10.10 -12.39
C PRO A 289 -17.80 -11.51 -12.27
N PRO A 290 -18.50 -12.55 -12.75
CA PRO A 290 -17.94 -13.89 -12.80
C PRO A 290 -16.71 -13.92 -13.73
N GLY A 291 -15.80 -14.86 -13.50
CA GLY A 291 -14.60 -15.00 -14.30
C GLY A 291 -13.57 -13.90 -14.04
N CYS A 292 -12.96 -13.34 -15.10
CA CYS A 292 -11.98 -12.27 -15.01
C CYS A 292 -12.65 -10.96 -14.57
N ARG A 293 -12.18 -10.36 -13.47
CA ARG A 293 -12.76 -9.11 -12.95
C ARG A 293 -12.74 -7.93 -13.94
N PHE A 294 -11.80 -7.91 -14.88
CA PHE A 294 -11.66 -6.84 -15.88
C PHE A 294 -12.50 -7.08 -17.16
N GLN A 295 -13.25 -8.19 -17.28
CA GLN A 295 -13.93 -8.58 -18.52
C GLN A 295 -14.88 -7.52 -19.11
N THR A 296 -15.50 -6.69 -18.26
CA THR A 296 -16.48 -5.67 -18.66
C THR A 296 -15.85 -4.46 -19.33
N ARG A 297 -14.55 -4.24 -19.09
CA ARG A 297 -13.77 -3.10 -19.58
C ARG A 297 -12.65 -3.52 -20.55
N CYS A 298 -12.37 -4.82 -20.64
CA CYS A 298 -11.31 -5.38 -21.46
C CYS A 298 -11.68 -5.41 -22.95
N LEU A 299 -10.87 -4.79 -23.80
CA LEU A 299 -11.03 -4.86 -25.26
C LEU A 299 -10.61 -6.21 -25.86
N LYS A 300 -9.90 -7.04 -25.10
CA LYS A 300 -9.43 -8.37 -25.51
C LYS A 300 -10.22 -9.49 -24.82
N VAL A 301 -11.45 -9.20 -24.39
CA VAL A 301 -12.31 -10.16 -23.70
C VAL A 301 -12.71 -11.32 -24.62
N THR A 302 -12.65 -12.54 -24.08
CA THR A 302 -13.09 -13.78 -24.74
C THR A 302 -14.13 -14.49 -23.85
N ASP A 303 -14.78 -15.55 -24.35
CA ASP A 303 -15.84 -16.23 -23.59
C ASP A 303 -15.35 -16.87 -22.28
N ILE A 304 -14.11 -17.35 -22.25
CA ILE A 304 -13.49 -17.90 -21.03
C ILE A 304 -13.33 -16.84 -19.94
N CYS A 305 -13.08 -15.57 -20.31
CA CYS A 305 -13.00 -14.45 -19.37
C CYS A 305 -14.33 -14.21 -18.64
N ARG A 306 -15.46 -14.63 -19.20
CA ARG A 306 -16.79 -14.41 -18.61
C ARG A 306 -17.14 -15.41 -17.53
N THR A 307 -16.48 -16.57 -17.51
CA THR A 307 -16.88 -17.74 -16.71
C THR A 307 -15.77 -18.22 -15.79
N ARG A 308 -14.49 -18.03 -16.14
CA ARG A 308 -13.34 -18.52 -15.39
C ARG A 308 -12.43 -17.38 -14.96
N GLU A 309 -12.00 -17.38 -13.71
CA GLU A 309 -10.99 -16.43 -13.21
C GLU A 309 -9.61 -16.89 -13.73
N PRO A 310 -8.79 -16.00 -14.31
CA PRO A 310 -7.45 -16.33 -14.73
C PRO A 310 -6.55 -16.59 -13.51
N SER A 311 -5.71 -17.63 -13.58
CA SER A 311 -4.64 -17.87 -12.62
C SER A 311 -3.42 -17.03 -12.95
N MET A 312 -2.63 -16.68 -11.92
CA MET A 312 -1.31 -16.09 -12.13
C MET A 312 -0.43 -17.07 -12.91
N THR A 313 0.08 -16.62 -14.05
CA THR A 313 0.98 -17.38 -14.94
C THR A 313 2.28 -16.60 -15.04
N GLU A 314 3.41 -17.27 -14.76
CA GLU A 314 4.74 -16.68 -14.92
C GLU A 314 5.15 -16.77 -16.40
N LEU A 315 5.35 -15.61 -17.03
CA LEU A 315 5.71 -15.52 -18.45
C LEU A 315 7.22 -15.57 -18.64
N GLU A 316 7.93 -14.89 -17.75
CA GLU A 316 9.38 -14.81 -17.67
C GLU A 316 9.76 -14.80 -16.17
N PRO A 317 11.00 -15.16 -15.80
CA PRO A 317 11.42 -15.20 -14.40
C PRO A 317 11.09 -13.90 -13.66
N GLY A 318 10.22 -13.99 -12.67
CA GLY A 318 9.79 -12.85 -11.85
C GLY A 318 8.69 -11.98 -12.46
N HIS A 319 8.20 -12.23 -13.69
CA HIS A 319 7.09 -11.50 -14.32
C HIS A 319 5.89 -12.42 -14.50
N SER A 320 4.85 -12.20 -13.69
CA SER A 320 3.62 -12.99 -13.70
C SER A 320 2.38 -12.15 -14.00
N VAL A 321 1.41 -12.74 -14.69
CA VAL A 321 0.16 -12.10 -15.10
C VAL A 321 -1.04 -13.03 -14.89
N ALA A 322 -2.18 -12.49 -14.46
CA ALA A 322 -3.45 -13.20 -14.43
C ALA A 322 -4.30 -12.82 -15.64
N CYS A 323 -4.07 -13.44 -16.79
CA CYS A 323 -4.85 -13.19 -18.00
C CYS A 323 -4.95 -14.42 -18.90
N HIS A 324 -6.15 -14.75 -19.38
CA HIS A 324 -6.38 -15.89 -20.27
C HIS A 324 -5.73 -15.78 -21.66
N LEU A 325 -5.15 -14.62 -22.01
CA LEU A 325 -4.40 -14.45 -23.25
C LEU A 325 -3.05 -15.18 -23.23
N TYR A 326 -2.58 -15.57 -22.04
CA TYR A 326 -1.26 -16.16 -21.83
C TYR A 326 -1.32 -17.50 -21.09
N THR A 327 -2.49 -18.13 -21.04
CA THR A 327 -2.76 -19.44 -20.43
C THR A 327 -3.05 -20.50 -21.47
#